data_AF-A0A4V2YS49-F1
#
_entry.id   AF-A0A4V2YS49-F1
#
_cell.length_a   1.000
_cell.length_b   1.000
_cell.length_c   1.000
_cell.angle_alpha   90.00
_cell.angle_beta   90.00
_cell.angle_gamma   90.00
#
_symmetry.space_group_name_H-M   'P 1'
#
loop_
_entity.id
_entity.type
_entity.pdbx_description
1 polymer ?
#
loop_
_entity_poly.entity_id
_entity_poly.type
_entity_poly.pdbx_seq_one_letter_code
_entity_poly.pdbx_strand_id
1 'polypeptide(L)'
;MAPHTPHKQPKAANPAYAARGRAVTVPPFTTQRYGPQGLSLVTTTRGCYAQTHRLPVSMGGRSKVTFKLIGGHPAVDFVNTVGGFEPALVELLPGYADLVAWAEQAGLITDDHAARLRRVAECEPGAAAATLSAARRLRADLDAVIRAELAGGAPAEDHLEAIRDAYLAALAHARLTRRSAYGWQWPASSADPDSVLWPVARQAVDLLSMTDLTRLAECSTVNCRWIYLDRTKNHNRRWCSDDTCGASARMRRYRATQRHRAPAARSE
;
A
#
# COMPACT_ATOMS: atom_id res chain seq x y z
N MET A 1 -65.41 29.41 -31.13
CA MET A 1 -64.61 28.26 -31.57
C MET A 1 -63.15 28.56 -31.28
N ALA A 2 -62.61 27.98 -30.21
CA ALA A 2 -61.18 27.89 -29.92
C ALA A 2 -60.97 26.56 -29.19
N PRO A 3 -60.01 25.71 -29.59
CA PRO A 3 -59.90 24.36 -29.05
C PRO A 3 -59.13 24.32 -27.72
N HIS A 4 -59.65 23.51 -26.81
CA HIS A 4 -59.06 23.15 -25.53
C HIS A 4 -57.78 22.31 -25.69
N THR A 5 -56.70 22.73 -25.02
CA THR A 5 -55.49 21.94 -24.80
C THR A 5 -55.58 21.28 -23.41
N PRO A 6 -55.40 19.95 -23.26
CA PRO A 6 -55.50 19.31 -21.95
C PRO A 6 -54.19 19.38 -21.16
N HIS A 7 -54.27 19.91 -19.94
CA HIS A 7 -53.25 19.86 -18.90
C HIS A 7 -53.04 18.41 -18.41
N LYS A 8 -51.81 17.89 -18.54
CA LYS A 8 -51.36 16.70 -17.80
C LYS A 8 -50.87 17.12 -16.41
N GLN A 9 -51.51 16.58 -15.38
CA GLN A 9 -51.11 16.69 -13.98
C GLN A 9 -49.79 15.92 -13.71
N PRO A 10 -48.93 16.40 -12.80
CA PRO A 10 -47.76 15.67 -12.34
C PRO A 10 -48.15 14.53 -11.39
N LYS A 11 -47.54 13.34 -11.56
CA LYS A 11 -47.71 12.20 -10.67
C LYS A 11 -47.05 12.48 -9.31
N ALA A 12 -47.85 12.28 -8.27
CA ALA A 12 -47.47 12.37 -6.86
C ALA A 12 -46.42 11.32 -6.47
N ALA A 13 -45.51 11.74 -5.59
CA ALA A 13 -44.58 10.88 -4.87
C ALA A 13 -45.33 10.00 -3.85
N ASN A 14 -44.90 8.74 -3.74
CA ASN A 14 -45.46 7.77 -2.79
C ASN A 14 -44.84 7.99 -1.39
N PRO A 15 -45.63 8.21 -0.33
CA PRO A 15 -45.14 8.41 1.03
C PRO A 15 -45.15 7.07 1.80
N ALA A 16 -43.98 6.58 2.20
CA ALA A 16 -43.93 5.49 3.16
C ALA A 16 -42.69 5.62 4.07
N TYR A 17 -42.98 5.64 5.37
CA TYR A 17 -42.10 5.56 6.54
C TYR A 17 -41.61 6.88 7.17
N ALA A 18 -42.55 7.46 7.91
CA ALA A 18 -42.33 8.38 9.01
C ALA A 18 -41.67 7.70 10.23
N ALA A 19 -40.72 8.44 10.82
CA ALA A 19 -40.46 8.67 12.24
C ALA A 19 -40.56 7.48 13.24
N ARG A 20 -39.39 7.07 13.75
CA ARG A 20 -39.20 6.72 15.18
C ARG A 20 -37.91 7.34 15.69
N GLY A 21 -37.97 8.60 16.12
CA GLY A 21 -36.89 9.23 16.88
C GLY A 21 -36.92 8.73 18.33
N ARG A 22 -35.85 8.09 18.79
CA ARG A 22 -35.58 7.98 20.23
C ARG A 22 -34.68 9.15 20.62
N ALA A 23 -35.16 9.91 21.60
CA ALA A 23 -34.38 10.90 22.31
C ALA A 23 -33.18 10.20 22.98
N VAL A 24 -31.97 10.60 22.61
CA VAL A 24 -30.78 10.33 23.42
C VAL A 24 -30.55 11.58 24.24
N THR A 25 -30.84 11.48 25.53
CA THR A 25 -30.51 12.48 26.54
C THR A 25 -29.00 12.61 26.66
N VAL A 26 -28.51 13.81 26.35
CA VAL A 26 -27.14 14.27 26.61
C VAL A 26 -27.07 14.70 28.08
N PRO A 27 -26.24 14.09 28.95
CA PRO A 27 -26.05 14.58 30.31
C PRO A 27 -25.16 15.83 30.34
N PRO A 28 -25.39 16.74 31.31
CA PRO A 28 -24.72 18.04 31.36
C PRO A 28 -23.30 17.96 31.93
N PHE A 29 -22.52 18.97 31.58
CA PHE A 29 -21.23 19.37 32.16
C PHE A 29 -21.08 19.03 33.65
N THR A 30 -20.03 18.29 34.00
CA THR A 30 -19.58 18.16 35.40
C THR A 30 -18.28 18.90 35.59
N THR A 31 -18.34 19.92 36.43
CA THR A 31 -17.22 20.72 36.94
C THR A 31 -16.24 19.88 37.74
N GLN A 32 -14.95 20.20 37.55
CA GLN A 32 -13.79 19.71 38.26
C GLN A 32 -13.81 20.11 39.75
N ARG A 33 -13.63 19.13 40.67
CA ARG A 33 -13.16 19.36 42.04
C ARG A 33 -12.08 18.34 42.39
N TYR A 34 -10.99 18.85 42.97
CA TYR A 34 -9.86 18.10 43.51
C TYR A 34 -10.20 17.50 44.88
N GLY A 35 -9.81 16.24 45.11
CA GLY A 35 -9.77 15.63 46.45
C GLY A 35 -8.42 15.87 47.14
N PRO A 36 -8.34 15.87 48.48
CA PRO A 36 -7.15 16.29 49.23
C PRO A 36 -5.99 15.27 49.27
N GLN A 37 -5.99 14.22 48.42
CA GLN A 37 -4.87 13.27 48.27
C GLN A 37 -4.63 12.87 46.80
N GLY A 38 -4.89 13.79 45.86
CA GLY A 38 -5.02 13.56 44.40
C GLY A 38 -3.82 12.94 43.67
N LEU A 39 -3.70 11.61 43.72
CA LEU A 39 -2.88 10.82 42.81
C LEU A 39 -3.72 10.38 41.60
N SER A 40 -3.48 11.02 40.45
CA SER A 40 -3.87 10.50 39.14
C SER A 40 -2.75 9.58 38.66
N LEU A 41 -3.04 8.30 38.45
CA LEU A 41 -2.21 7.45 37.60
C LEU A 41 -2.45 7.88 36.15
N VAL A 42 -1.76 8.95 35.77
CA VAL A 42 -1.48 9.23 34.36
C VAL A 42 -0.49 8.16 33.93
N THR A 43 -0.91 7.23 33.07
CA THR A 43 0.04 6.46 32.27
C THR A 43 0.77 7.48 31.42
N THR A 44 1.94 7.91 31.89
CA THR A 44 2.81 8.79 31.15
C THR A 44 3.12 8.09 29.84
N THR A 45 2.74 8.75 28.75
CA THR A 45 3.28 8.53 27.41
C THR A 45 4.79 8.32 27.60
N ARG A 46 5.34 7.20 27.12
CA ARG A 46 6.79 7.00 27.02
C ARG A 46 7.30 8.09 26.07
N GLY A 47 7.60 9.23 26.66
CA GLY A 47 7.95 10.45 25.95
C GLY A 47 9.39 10.36 25.51
N CYS A 48 9.61 10.29 24.20
CA CYS A 48 10.86 10.72 23.58
C CYS A 48 10.81 12.22 23.21
N TYR A 49 10.02 13.01 23.94
CA TYR A 49 9.89 14.46 23.73
C TYR A 49 10.06 15.22 25.04
N ALA A 50 11.26 15.18 25.63
CA ALA A 50 11.78 16.24 26.49
C ALA A 50 13.23 15.95 26.86
N GLN A 51 14.17 16.21 25.96
CA GLN A 51 15.49 16.70 26.36
C GLN A 51 16.26 17.17 25.13
N THR A 52 16.47 18.48 25.06
CA THR A 52 17.47 19.12 24.22
C THR A 52 18.87 18.77 24.74
N HIS A 53 19.29 17.53 24.54
CA HIS A 53 20.70 17.18 24.52
C HIS A 53 21.09 16.95 23.06
N ARG A 54 22.05 17.75 22.56
CA ARG A 54 22.78 17.44 21.33
C ARG A 54 23.63 16.19 21.58
N LEU A 55 23.00 15.03 21.66
CA LEU A 55 23.68 13.77 21.43
C LEU A 55 24.01 13.71 19.93
N PRO A 56 25.18 13.19 19.53
CA PRO A 56 25.44 12.94 18.13
C PRO A 56 24.35 11.99 17.64
N VAL A 57 23.47 12.48 16.77
CA VAL A 57 22.52 11.65 16.05
C VAL A 57 23.38 10.69 15.24
N SER A 58 23.53 9.46 15.73
CA SER A 58 23.97 8.35 14.88
C SER A 58 22.97 8.35 13.74
N MET A 59 23.42 8.64 12.52
CA MET A 59 22.54 8.58 11.37
C MET A 59 22.08 7.14 11.23
N GLY A 60 20.92 6.81 11.82
CA GLY A 60 20.22 5.54 11.64
C GLY A 60 20.29 5.17 10.17
N GLY A 61 20.90 4.02 9.90
CA GLY A 61 21.40 3.68 8.58
C GLY A 61 20.33 3.90 7.52
N ARG A 62 20.57 4.84 6.60
CA ARG A 62 19.74 4.98 5.41
C ARG A 62 19.74 3.66 4.66
N SER A 63 18.56 3.24 4.18
CA SER A 63 18.47 2.07 3.30
C SER A 63 19.44 2.23 2.14
N LYS A 64 20.14 1.14 1.81
CA LYS A 64 21.01 1.07 0.63
C LYS A 64 20.27 0.53 -0.60
N VAL A 65 19.00 0.15 -0.43
CA VAL A 65 18.18 -0.46 -1.48
C VAL A 65 17.59 0.65 -2.35
N THR A 66 17.76 0.53 -3.67
CA THR A 66 17.05 1.33 -4.65
C THR A 66 15.92 0.50 -5.24
N PHE A 67 14.68 0.95 -5.07
CA PHE A 67 13.50 0.23 -5.55
C PHE A 67 13.21 0.64 -7.00
N LYS A 68 12.90 -0.31 -7.90
CA LYS A 68 12.68 0.04 -9.31
C LYS A 68 11.29 0.62 -9.62
N LEU A 69 10.32 0.46 -8.72
CA LEU A 69 8.94 0.96 -8.83
C LEU A 69 8.31 0.79 -10.23
N ILE A 70 8.39 -0.42 -10.78
CA ILE A 70 8.00 -0.75 -12.16
C ILE A 70 6.57 -1.31 -12.30
N GLY A 71 5.91 -1.56 -11.17
CA GLY A 71 4.59 -2.18 -11.07
C GLY A 71 3.47 -1.27 -11.56
N GLY A 72 3.68 0.05 -11.55
CA GLY A 72 2.70 1.02 -12.04
C GLY A 72 1.53 1.27 -11.10
N HIS A 73 1.62 0.76 -9.87
CA HIS A 73 0.75 1.05 -8.74
C HIS A 73 1.50 0.73 -7.44
N PRO A 74 1.46 1.59 -6.40
CA PRO A 74 2.24 1.37 -5.17
C PRO A 74 2.02 0.00 -4.52
N ALA A 75 0.79 -0.53 -4.53
CA ALA A 75 0.49 -1.87 -4.02
C ALA A 75 1.18 -3.01 -4.82
N VAL A 76 1.30 -2.87 -6.15
CA VAL A 76 2.05 -3.84 -6.97
C VAL A 76 3.55 -3.69 -6.73
N ASP A 77 4.03 -2.44 -6.59
CA ASP A 77 5.42 -2.16 -6.25
C ASP A 77 5.80 -2.67 -4.86
N PHE A 78 4.84 -2.70 -3.93
CA PHE A 78 4.98 -3.30 -2.62
C PHE A 78 5.19 -4.81 -2.71
N VAL A 79 4.37 -5.51 -3.51
CA VAL A 79 4.54 -6.94 -3.77
C VAL A 79 5.91 -7.23 -4.40
N ASN A 80 6.33 -6.40 -5.37
CA ASN A 80 7.65 -6.51 -6.01
C ASN A 80 8.84 -6.19 -5.09
N THR A 81 8.62 -5.84 -3.82
CA THR A 81 9.71 -5.78 -2.82
C THR A 81 10.20 -7.17 -2.40
N VAL A 82 9.51 -8.24 -2.79
CA VAL A 82 10.12 -9.55 -2.98
C VAL A 82 10.02 -9.89 -4.45
N GLY A 83 11.14 -10.25 -5.04
CA GLY A 83 11.14 -10.66 -6.44
C GLY A 83 12.53 -10.82 -6.99
N GLY A 84 12.62 -10.89 -8.31
CA GLY A 84 13.84 -11.25 -9.02
C GLY A 84 13.61 -12.51 -9.82
N PHE A 85 14.66 -13.33 -9.91
CA PHE A 85 14.67 -14.54 -10.72
C PHE A 85 14.67 -15.77 -9.81
N GLU A 86 13.69 -16.66 -9.98
CA GLU A 86 13.67 -17.97 -9.33
C GLU A 86 14.93 -18.79 -9.67
N PRO A 87 15.38 -19.65 -8.72
CA PRO A 87 14.78 -19.90 -7.39
C PRO A 87 15.19 -18.89 -6.30
N ALA A 88 16.06 -17.93 -6.62
CA ALA A 88 16.65 -17.02 -5.64
C ALA A 88 15.93 -15.66 -5.63
N LEU A 89 14.67 -15.63 -5.20
CA LEU A 89 13.96 -14.37 -4.97
C LEU A 89 14.66 -13.58 -3.86
N VAL A 90 14.76 -12.26 -4.05
CA VAL A 90 15.46 -11.36 -3.13
C VAL A 90 14.42 -10.61 -2.30
N GLU A 91 14.58 -10.64 -0.98
CA GLU A 91 13.87 -9.77 -0.05
C GLU A 91 14.51 -8.38 -0.04
N LEU A 92 13.77 -7.36 -0.48
CA LEU A 92 14.21 -5.97 -0.55
C LEU A 92 13.81 -5.14 0.68
N LEU A 93 13.06 -5.72 1.63
CA LEU A 93 12.72 -5.11 2.91
C LEU A 93 13.41 -5.83 4.08
N PRO A 94 14.74 -5.98 4.14
CA PRO A 94 15.39 -6.74 5.21
C PRO A 94 15.17 -6.14 6.60
N GLY A 95 15.02 -4.80 6.71
CA GLY A 95 14.71 -4.09 7.95
C GLY A 95 13.61 -3.03 7.81
N TYR A 96 13.19 -2.48 8.95
CA TYR A 96 12.14 -1.45 8.99
C TYR A 96 12.56 -0.15 8.28
N ALA A 97 13.85 0.18 8.31
CA ALA A 97 14.37 1.33 7.58
C ALA A 97 14.19 1.20 6.05
N ASP A 98 14.19 -0.02 5.51
CA ASP A 98 13.93 -0.29 4.09
C ASP A 98 12.44 -0.16 3.76
N LEU A 99 11.56 -0.58 4.66
CA LEU A 99 10.11 -0.35 4.53
C LEU A 99 9.79 1.15 4.48
N VAL A 100 10.38 1.93 5.39
CA VAL A 100 10.23 3.39 5.41
C VAL A 100 10.81 4.02 4.13
N ALA A 101 12.00 3.60 3.70
CA ALA A 101 12.61 4.11 2.48
C ALA A 101 11.80 3.77 1.22
N TRP A 102 11.25 2.56 1.14
CA TRP A 102 10.36 2.17 0.05
C TRP A 102 9.09 3.01 0.03
N ALA A 103 8.43 3.20 1.19
CA ALA A 103 7.19 3.98 1.28
C ALA A 103 7.40 5.46 0.91
N GLU A 104 8.54 6.03 1.31
CA GLU A 104 8.99 7.37 0.91
C GLU A 104 9.22 7.44 -0.61
N GLN A 105 9.98 6.50 -1.18
CA GLN A 105 10.26 6.47 -2.62
C GLN A 105 8.99 6.25 -3.47
N ALA A 106 8.02 5.49 -2.95
CA ALA A 106 6.71 5.28 -3.56
C ALA A 106 5.75 6.47 -3.38
N GLY A 107 6.16 7.52 -2.67
CA GLY A 107 5.37 8.73 -2.43
C GLY A 107 4.19 8.54 -1.48
N LEU A 108 4.22 7.49 -0.63
CA LEU A 108 3.16 7.17 0.32
C LEU A 108 3.29 7.93 1.64
N ILE A 109 4.51 8.32 1.99
CA ILE A 109 4.83 9.15 3.16
C ILE A 109 5.77 10.27 2.74
N THR A 110 5.80 11.36 3.52
CA THR A 110 6.71 12.48 3.28
C THR A 110 8.09 12.22 3.90
N ASP A 111 9.11 12.92 3.41
CA ASP A 111 10.48 12.86 3.96
C ASP A 111 10.52 13.14 5.46
N ASP A 112 9.73 14.10 5.94
CA ASP A 112 9.61 14.43 7.37
C ASP A 112 9.03 13.28 8.20
N HIS A 113 8.02 12.60 7.66
CA HIS A 113 7.41 11.44 8.31
C HIS A 113 8.40 10.26 8.31
N ALA A 114 9.08 10.01 7.19
CA ALA A 114 10.12 9.00 7.09
C ALA A 114 11.27 9.23 8.08
N ALA A 115 11.78 10.47 8.17
CA ALA A 115 12.81 10.84 9.14
C ALA A 115 12.36 10.65 10.59
N ARG A 116 11.08 10.93 10.89
CA ARG A 116 10.49 10.67 12.22
C ARG A 116 10.44 9.18 12.53
N LEU A 117 9.96 8.36 11.60
CA LEU A 117 9.84 6.92 11.81
C LEU A 117 11.19 6.23 11.98
N ARG A 118 12.25 6.71 11.32
CA ARG A 118 13.62 6.22 11.55
C ARG A 118 14.07 6.47 12.99
N ARG A 119 13.82 7.67 13.53
CA ARG A 119 14.13 7.98 14.94
C ARG A 119 13.30 7.14 15.91
N VAL A 120 12.00 6.95 15.63
CA VAL A 120 11.14 6.08 16.45
C VAL A 120 11.68 4.65 16.46
N ALA A 121 12.11 4.12 15.31
CA ALA A 121 12.64 2.77 15.22
C ALA A 121 13.93 2.55 16.03
N GLU A 122 14.73 3.59 16.24
CA GLU A 122 15.90 3.55 17.14
C GLU A 122 15.47 3.45 18.60
N CYS A 123 14.40 4.14 18.99
CA CYS A 123 13.87 4.14 20.36
C CYS A 123 13.01 2.90 20.67
N GLU A 124 12.29 2.38 19.68
CA GLU A 124 11.31 1.30 19.80
C GLU A 124 11.55 0.18 18.76
N PRO A 125 12.74 -0.46 18.78
CA PRO A 125 13.10 -1.45 17.76
C PRO A 125 12.18 -2.66 17.72
N GLY A 126 11.60 -3.05 18.86
CA GLY A 126 10.63 -4.15 18.94
C GLY A 126 9.32 -3.84 18.22
N ALA A 127 8.79 -2.62 18.38
CA ALA A 127 7.59 -2.18 17.68
C ALA A 127 7.85 -2.06 16.18
N ALA A 128 8.99 -1.47 15.77
CA ALA A 128 9.40 -1.40 14.38
C ALA A 128 9.56 -2.79 13.71
N ALA A 129 10.12 -3.77 14.42
CA ALA A 129 10.22 -5.15 13.94
C ALA A 129 8.85 -5.84 13.81
N ALA A 130 7.92 -5.57 14.73
CA ALA A 130 6.55 -6.05 14.65
C ALA A 130 5.82 -5.46 13.43
N THR A 131 5.95 -4.16 13.18
CA THR A 131 5.40 -3.49 12.00
C THR A 131 6.00 -4.06 10.71
N LEU A 132 7.31 -4.28 10.63
CA LEU A 132 7.94 -4.90 9.45
C LEU A 132 7.38 -6.30 9.20
N SER A 133 7.15 -7.07 10.27
CA SER A 133 6.55 -8.41 10.16
C SER A 133 5.10 -8.33 9.66
N ALA A 134 4.32 -7.36 10.15
CA ALA A 134 2.96 -7.09 9.66
C ALA A 134 2.97 -6.66 8.18
N ALA A 135 3.93 -5.83 7.77
CA ALA A 135 4.11 -5.43 6.38
C ALA A 135 4.35 -6.62 5.46
N ARG A 136 5.28 -7.51 5.84
CA ARG A 136 5.59 -8.70 5.05
C ARG A 136 4.41 -9.66 4.96
N ARG A 137 3.58 -9.78 6.02
CA ARG A 137 2.33 -10.56 5.97
C ARG A 137 1.33 -9.94 5.00
N LEU A 138 1.02 -8.65 5.15
CA LEU A 138 0.13 -7.94 4.22
C LEU A 138 0.61 -8.06 2.76
N ARG A 139 1.92 -7.99 2.53
CA ARG A 139 2.50 -8.19 1.20
C ARG A 139 2.24 -9.59 0.66
N ALA A 140 2.39 -10.62 1.50
CA ALA A 140 2.16 -12.00 1.12
C ALA A 140 0.67 -12.26 0.82
N ASP A 141 -0.23 -11.73 1.63
CA ASP A 141 -1.68 -11.81 1.38
C ASP A 141 -2.06 -11.13 0.06
N LEU A 142 -1.50 -9.94 -0.20
CA LEU A 142 -1.73 -9.22 -1.45
C LEU A 142 -1.12 -9.95 -2.66
N ASP A 143 0.09 -10.51 -2.55
CA ASP A 143 0.69 -11.32 -3.63
C ASP A 143 -0.17 -12.55 -3.93
N ALA A 144 -0.68 -13.24 -2.90
CA ALA A 144 -1.57 -14.38 -3.07
C ALA A 144 -2.86 -14.01 -3.82
N VAL A 145 -3.48 -12.89 -3.46
CA VAL A 145 -4.67 -12.37 -4.16
C VAL A 145 -4.35 -12.05 -5.62
N ILE A 146 -3.30 -11.26 -5.87
CA ILE A 146 -2.90 -10.88 -7.22
C ILE A 146 -2.57 -12.10 -8.09
N ARG A 147 -1.91 -13.12 -7.53
CA ARG A 147 -1.57 -14.34 -8.27
C ARG A 147 -2.78 -15.22 -8.57
N ALA A 148 -3.79 -15.24 -7.70
CA ALA A 148 -5.06 -15.89 -8.00
C ALA A 148 -5.75 -15.22 -9.20
N GLU A 149 -5.81 -13.88 -9.21
CA GLU A 149 -6.35 -13.10 -10.33
C GLU A 149 -5.60 -13.35 -11.64
N LEU A 150 -4.26 -13.33 -11.60
CA LEU A 150 -3.41 -13.63 -12.77
C LEU A 150 -3.62 -15.06 -13.31
N ALA A 151 -3.97 -16.00 -12.43
CA ALA A 151 -4.29 -17.37 -12.80
C ALA A 151 -5.75 -17.55 -13.28
N GLY A 152 -6.57 -16.49 -13.26
CA GLY A 152 -8.00 -16.53 -13.59
C GLY A 152 -8.84 -17.26 -12.53
N GLY A 153 -8.34 -17.39 -11.30
CA GLY A 153 -9.01 -18.03 -10.18
C GLY A 153 -9.50 -17.03 -9.13
N ALA A 154 -10.37 -17.50 -8.24
CA ALA A 154 -10.79 -16.72 -7.09
C ALA A 154 -9.72 -16.77 -5.97
N PRO A 155 -9.36 -15.63 -5.36
CA PRO A 155 -8.50 -15.62 -4.19
C PRO A 155 -9.18 -16.29 -2.99
N ALA A 156 -8.38 -16.83 -2.06
CA ALA A 156 -8.90 -17.36 -0.81
C ALA A 156 -9.44 -16.22 0.08
N GLU A 157 -10.58 -16.46 0.72
CA GLU A 157 -11.26 -15.46 1.55
C GLU A 157 -10.37 -14.93 2.68
N ASP A 158 -9.59 -15.81 3.33
CA ASP A 158 -8.67 -15.43 4.42
C ASP A 158 -7.69 -14.30 4.03
N HIS A 159 -7.21 -14.30 2.78
CA HIS A 159 -6.32 -13.22 2.29
C HIS A 159 -7.09 -11.91 2.09
N LEU A 160 -8.34 -11.98 1.62
CA LEU A 160 -9.22 -10.81 1.50
C LEU A 160 -9.55 -10.23 2.87
N GLU A 161 -9.83 -11.08 3.86
CA GLU A 161 -10.08 -10.67 5.24
C GLU A 161 -8.85 -10.01 5.88
N ALA A 162 -7.66 -10.57 5.67
CA ALA A 162 -6.42 -9.99 6.17
C ALA A 162 -6.16 -8.58 5.59
N ILE A 163 -6.41 -8.38 4.29
CA ILE A 163 -6.30 -7.06 3.64
C ILE A 163 -7.37 -6.09 4.17
N ARG A 164 -8.62 -6.56 4.33
CA ARG A 164 -9.71 -5.79 4.93
C ARG A 164 -9.32 -5.30 6.33
N ASP A 165 -8.83 -6.19 7.18
CA ASP A 165 -8.52 -5.88 8.57
C ASP A 165 -7.33 -4.91 8.68
N ALA A 166 -6.31 -5.07 7.82
CA ALA A 166 -5.22 -4.10 7.70
C ALA A 166 -5.73 -2.72 7.26
N TYR A 167 -6.69 -2.66 6.33
CA TYR A 167 -7.28 -1.41 5.89
C TYR A 167 -8.17 -0.75 6.96
N LEU A 168 -8.95 -1.53 7.72
CA LEU A 168 -9.75 -1.02 8.84
C LEU A 168 -8.85 -0.45 9.95
N ALA A 169 -7.76 -1.14 10.29
CA ALA A 169 -6.77 -0.63 11.23
C ALA A 169 -6.17 0.71 10.73
N ALA A 170 -5.81 0.79 9.44
CA ALA A 170 -5.35 2.04 8.84
C ALA A 170 -6.39 3.16 8.94
N LEU A 171 -7.66 2.89 8.60
CA LEU A 171 -8.74 3.88 8.64
C LEU A 171 -9.03 4.41 10.04
N ALA A 172 -8.81 3.61 11.09
CA ALA A 172 -8.97 4.05 12.48
C ALA A 172 -8.09 5.27 12.84
N HIS A 173 -7.00 5.48 12.11
CA HIS A 173 -6.08 6.62 12.29
C HIS A 173 -6.25 7.72 11.22
N ALA A 174 -7.16 7.52 10.26
CA ALA A 174 -7.35 8.43 9.14
C ALA A 174 -8.33 9.56 9.47
N ARG A 175 -8.18 10.67 8.76
CA ARG A 175 -9.20 11.72 8.67
C ARG A 175 -9.61 11.91 7.23
N LEU A 176 -10.93 11.97 6.99
CA LEU A 176 -11.44 12.38 5.69
C LEU A 176 -11.23 13.89 5.55
N THR A 177 -10.51 14.28 4.50
CA THR A 177 -10.12 15.67 4.29
C THR A 177 -10.30 16.04 2.82
N ARG A 178 -10.43 17.34 2.55
CA ARG A 178 -10.47 17.88 1.19
C ARG A 178 -9.24 18.76 0.98
N ARG A 179 -8.35 18.35 0.07
CA ARG A 179 -7.31 19.23 -0.50
C ARG A 179 -7.78 19.66 -1.88
N SER A 180 -7.14 19.20 -2.95
CA SER A 180 -7.66 19.33 -4.33
C SER A 180 -8.83 18.37 -4.60
N ALA A 181 -8.85 17.23 -3.92
CA ALA A 181 -9.93 16.24 -3.93
C ALA A 181 -10.21 15.73 -2.50
N TYR A 182 -11.31 15.01 -2.33
CA TYR A 182 -11.60 14.29 -1.09
C TYR A 182 -10.72 13.04 -1.00
N GLY A 183 -10.17 12.80 0.19
CA GLY A 183 -9.38 11.61 0.44
C GLY A 183 -9.03 11.42 1.90
N TRP A 184 -8.64 10.19 2.23
CA TRP A 184 -8.10 9.84 3.53
C TRP A 184 -6.71 10.44 3.70
N GLN A 185 -6.46 11.04 4.85
CA GLN A 185 -5.14 11.52 5.25
C GLN A 185 -4.80 11.02 6.64
N TRP A 186 -3.54 10.68 6.82
CA TRP A 186 -2.96 10.32 8.11
C TRP A 186 -2.08 11.46 8.63
N PRO A 187 -1.94 11.61 9.96
CA PRO A 187 -1.07 12.62 10.53
C PRO A 187 0.39 12.32 10.16
N ALA A 188 1.02 13.19 9.35
CA ALA A 188 2.46 13.09 9.05
C ALA A 188 3.35 13.28 10.30
N SER A 189 2.78 13.82 11.38
CA SER A 189 3.41 13.92 12.69
C SER A 189 3.32 12.63 13.52
N SER A 190 2.64 11.59 13.04
CA SER A 190 2.49 10.33 13.75
C SER A 190 3.87 9.75 14.09
N ALA A 191 4.04 9.37 15.35
CA ALA A 191 5.21 8.65 15.82
C ALA A 191 4.93 7.15 15.97
N ASP A 192 3.76 6.68 15.54
CA ASP A 192 3.42 5.26 15.53
C ASP A 192 4.20 4.54 14.42
N PRO A 193 5.00 3.49 14.72
CA PRO A 193 5.64 2.68 13.69
C PRO A 193 4.67 2.18 12.61
N ASP A 194 3.44 1.79 12.98
CA ASP A 194 2.45 1.28 12.03
C ASP A 194 1.97 2.32 11.04
N SER A 195 2.27 3.60 11.27
CA SER A 195 1.87 4.68 10.36
C SER A 195 2.48 4.62 8.95
N VAL A 196 3.56 3.85 8.76
CA VAL A 196 4.06 3.53 7.41
C VAL A 196 3.13 2.59 6.64
N LEU A 197 2.39 1.73 7.33
CA LEU A 197 1.51 0.73 6.73
C LEU A 197 0.14 1.27 6.36
N TRP A 198 -0.33 2.33 7.03
CA TRP A 198 -1.66 2.86 6.78
C TRP A 198 -1.92 3.25 5.31
N PRO A 199 -1.05 4.06 4.66
CA PRO A 199 -1.23 4.35 3.25
C PRO A 199 -1.03 3.09 2.38
N VAL A 200 -0.19 2.12 2.79
CA VAL A 200 0.03 0.87 2.04
C VAL A 200 -1.22 0.00 2.00
N ALA A 201 -1.88 -0.20 3.14
CA ALA A 201 -3.14 -0.94 3.23
C ALA A 201 -4.24 -0.28 2.40
N ARG A 202 -4.30 1.05 2.40
CA ARG A 202 -5.19 1.80 1.51
C ARG A 202 -4.87 1.55 0.03
N GLN A 203 -3.60 1.56 -0.36
CA GLN A 203 -3.22 1.24 -1.75
C GLN A 203 -3.58 -0.20 -2.13
N ALA A 204 -3.49 -1.16 -1.21
CA ALA A 204 -3.91 -2.53 -1.48
C ALA A 204 -5.41 -2.60 -1.83
N VAL A 205 -6.27 -1.98 -1.02
CA VAL A 205 -7.71 -1.91 -1.30
C VAL A 205 -8.02 -1.11 -2.56
N ASP A 206 -7.34 0.02 -2.79
CA ASP A 206 -7.46 0.81 -4.01
C ASP A 206 -7.13 0.00 -5.28
N LEU A 207 -6.06 -0.81 -5.24
CA LEU A 207 -5.72 -1.69 -6.36
C LEU A 207 -6.89 -2.64 -6.66
N LEU A 208 -7.40 -3.32 -5.64
CA LEU A 208 -8.42 -4.36 -5.80
C LEU A 208 -9.81 -3.81 -6.14
N SER A 209 -10.14 -2.59 -5.71
CA SER A 209 -11.50 -2.01 -5.86
C SER A 209 -11.63 -0.93 -6.94
N MET A 210 -10.54 -0.25 -7.29
CA MET A 210 -10.57 0.91 -8.18
C MET A 210 -9.77 0.71 -9.48
N THR A 211 -8.99 -0.38 -9.58
CA THR A 211 -8.17 -0.65 -10.77
C THR A 211 -8.77 -1.78 -11.60
N ASP A 212 -8.63 -1.67 -12.93
CA ASP A 212 -8.90 -2.76 -13.86
C ASP A 212 -7.85 -3.86 -13.72
N LEU A 213 -8.15 -4.90 -12.94
CA LEU A 213 -7.24 -6.01 -12.64
C LEU A 213 -6.90 -6.84 -13.89
N THR A 214 -7.68 -6.75 -14.98
CA THR A 214 -7.34 -7.39 -16.27
C THR A 214 -6.05 -6.85 -16.89
N ARG A 215 -5.56 -5.71 -16.39
CA ARG A 215 -4.27 -5.12 -16.77
C ARG A 215 -3.09 -5.67 -15.99
N LEU A 216 -3.32 -6.46 -14.95
CA LEU A 216 -2.21 -7.11 -14.25
C LEU A 216 -1.57 -8.15 -15.17
N ALA A 217 -0.24 -8.16 -15.19
CA ALA A 217 0.53 -9.15 -15.93
C ALA A 217 1.82 -9.50 -15.18
N GLU A 218 2.24 -10.75 -15.29
CA GLU A 218 3.56 -11.21 -14.87
C GLU A 218 4.57 -11.07 -16.02
N CYS A 219 5.85 -10.90 -15.67
CA CYS A 219 6.93 -10.82 -16.66
C CYS A 219 7.04 -12.11 -17.47
N SER A 220 7.08 -12.00 -18.80
CA SER A 220 7.27 -13.17 -19.69
C SER A 220 8.71 -13.73 -19.72
N THR A 221 9.66 -13.14 -18.98
CA THR A 221 11.02 -13.68 -18.90
C THR A 221 11.04 -14.88 -17.97
N VAL A 222 11.63 -15.98 -18.44
CA VAL A 222 11.82 -17.21 -17.64
C VAL A 222 12.38 -16.89 -16.26
N ASN A 223 11.74 -17.44 -15.24
CA ASN A 223 12.03 -17.29 -13.81
C ASN A 223 11.78 -15.88 -13.22
N CYS A 224 11.38 -14.87 -14.00
CA CYS A 224 11.12 -13.53 -13.46
C CYS A 224 9.71 -13.44 -12.87
N ARG A 225 9.61 -13.23 -11.55
CA ARG A 225 8.33 -13.22 -10.80
C ARG A 225 7.69 -11.84 -10.64
N TRP A 226 8.22 -10.83 -11.34
CA TRP A 226 7.78 -9.43 -11.22
C TRP A 226 6.44 -9.20 -11.91
N ILE A 227 5.57 -8.45 -11.23
CA ILE A 227 4.20 -8.13 -11.66
C ILE A 227 4.12 -6.65 -12.04
N TYR A 228 3.28 -6.31 -13.00
CA TYR A 228 3.03 -4.93 -13.40
C TYR A 228 1.61 -4.73 -13.93
N LEU A 229 1.15 -3.48 -13.91
CA LEU A 229 -0.02 -3.04 -14.66
C LEU A 229 0.37 -2.64 -16.08
N ASP A 230 -0.24 -3.29 -17.07
CA ASP A 230 -0.10 -2.91 -18.48
C ASP A 230 -1.00 -1.72 -18.82
N ARG A 231 -0.37 -0.54 -18.83
CA ARG A 231 -0.98 0.72 -19.27
C ARG A 231 -0.75 1.02 -20.76
N THR A 232 -0.17 0.09 -21.53
CA THR A 232 -0.05 0.27 -22.97
C THR A 232 -1.44 0.22 -23.62
N LYS A 233 -1.61 0.98 -24.71
CA LYS A 233 -2.89 1.10 -25.41
C LYS A 233 -3.42 -0.27 -25.88
N ASN A 234 -2.52 -1.17 -26.28
CA ASN A 234 -2.85 -2.44 -26.91
C ASN A 234 -2.61 -3.66 -26.01
N HIS A 235 -2.39 -3.45 -24.71
CA HIS A 235 -2.09 -4.54 -23.75
C HIS A 235 -0.97 -5.48 -24.23
N ASN A 236 0.10 -4.90 -24.76
CA ASN A 236 1.17 -5.64 -25.44
C ASN A 236 2.51 -5.59 -24.70
N ARG A 237 2.54 -5.07 -23.46
CA ARG A 237 3.74 -5.14 -22.63
C ARG A 237 3.96 -6.61 -22.25
N ARG A 238 5.19 -7.09 -22.47
CA ARG A 238 5.58 -8.48 -22.18
C ARG A 238 6.57 -8.59 -21.02
N TRP A 239 7.22 -7.49 -20.67
CA TRP A 239 8.31 -7.49 -19.71
C TRP A 239 8.11 -6.42 -18.65
N CYS A 240 8.53 -6.77 -17.44
CA CYS A 240 8.50 -5.86 -16.29
C CYS A 240 9.41 -4.64 -16.49
N SER A 241 10.48 -4.75 -17.29
CA SER A 241 11.32 -3.63 -17.71
C SER A 241 11.96 -3.97 -19.06
N ASP A 242 11.89 -3.03 -20.01
CA ASP A 242 12.46 -3.25 -21.34
C ASP A 242 13.99 -3.30 -21.29
N ASP A 243 14.61 -2.47 -20.44
CA ASP A 243 16.07 -2.39 -20.29
C ASP A 243 16.69 -3.64 -19.64
N THR A 244 15.93 -4.40 -18.86
CA THR A 244 16.44 -5.58 -18.16
C THR A 244 15.90 -6.87 -18.77
N CYS A 245 14.62 -7.14 -18.57
CA CYS A 245 13.97 -8.35 -19.06
C CYS A 245 13.82 -8.34 -20.58
N GLY A 246 13.45 -7.19 -21.18
CA GLY A 246 13.37 -7.03 -22.63
C GLY A 246 14.72 -7.21 -23.31
N ALA A 247 15.76 -6.53 -22.83
CA ALA A 247 17.12 -6.63 -23.35
C ALA A 247 17.69 -8.05 -23.22
N SER A 248 17.50 -8.71 -22.06
CA SER A 248 17.90 -10.10 -21.84
C SER A 248 17.23 -11.06 -22.83
N ALA A 249 15.91 -10.89 -23.06
CA ALA A 249 15.17 -11.70 -24.02
C ALA A 249 15.67 -11.48 -25.47
N ARG A 250 15.95 -10.24 -25.87
CA ARG A 250 16.55 -9.91 -27.18
C ARG A 250 17.91 -10.58 -27.36
N MET A 251 18.78 -10.51 -26.34
CA MET A 251 20.11 -11.10 -26.39
C MET A 251 20.08 -12.62 -26.50
N ARG A 252 19.16 -13.29 -25.77
CA ARG A 252 18.95 -14.74 -25.87
C ARG A 252 18.54 -15.17 -27.29
N ARG A 253 17.59 -14.45 -27.90
CA ARG A 253 17.16 -14.71 -29.28
C ARG A 253 18.31 -14.55 -30.27
N TYR A 254 19.07 -13.45 -30.18
CA TYR A 254 20.25 -13.23 -31.02
C TYR A 254 21.26 -14.39 -30.93
N ARG A 255 21.60 -14.82 -29.71
CA ARG A 255 22.53 -15.95 -29.49
C ARG A 255 22.01 -17.28 -30.05
N ALA A 256 20.71 -17.54 -29.94
CA ALA A 256 20.10 -18.74 -30.52
C ALA A 256 20.22 -18.73 -32.05
N THR A 257 19.90 -17.61 -32.71
CA THR A 257 20.03 -17.48 -34.17
C THR A 257 21.49 -17.60 -34.64
N GLN A 258 22.46 -17.08 -33.90
CA GLN A 258 23.88 -17.23 -34.21
C GLN A 258 24.35 -18.70 -34.13
N ARG A 259 23.90 -19.45 -33.12
CA ARG A 259 24.19 -20.89 -33.01
C ARG A 259 23.63 -21.71 -34.17
N HIS A 260 22.45 -21.35 -34.68
CA HIS A 260 21.87 -22.00 -35.87
C HIS A 260 22.54 -21.60 -37.18
N ARG A 261 23.27 -20.48 -37.22
CA ARG A 261 24.01 -20.00 -38.40
C ARG A 261 25.47 -20.44 -38.43
N ALA A 262 26.01 -20.99 -37.34
CA ALA A 262 27.34 -21.57 -37.33
C ALA A 262 27.34 -22.86 -38.19
N PRO A 263 28.16 -22.95 -39.26
CA PRO A 263 28.22 -24.15 -40.08
C PRO A 263 28.69 -25.34 -39.25
N ALA A 264 28.06 -26.51 -39.43
CA ALA A 264 28.49 -27.75 -38.80
C ALA A 264 29.96 -27.98 -39.16
N ALA A 265 30.82 -28.03 -38.15
CA ALA A 265 32.22 -28.39 -38.34
C ALA A 265 32.27 -29.75 -39.03
N ARG A 266 32.91 -29.80 -40.21
CA ARG A 266 33.12 -31.04 -40.96
C ARG A 266 34.01 -31.94 -40.11
N SER A 267 33.47 -33.08 -39.68
CA SER A 267 34.24 -34.17 -39.10
C SER A 267 34.94 -34.91 -40.25
N GLU A 268 36.27 -34.82 -40.28
CA GLU A 268 37.16 -35.70 -41.06
C GLU A 268 37.31 -37.06 -40.38
#